data_AF-A0A5J4Q0U5-F1
#
_entry.id   AF-A0A5J4Q0U5-F1
#
_cell.length_a   1.000
_cell.length_b   1.000
_cell.length_c   1.000
_cell.angle_alpha   90.00
_cell.angle_beta   90.00
_cell.angle_gamma   90.00
#
_symmetry.space_group_name_H-M   'P 1'
#
loop_
_entity.id
_entity.type
_entity.pdbx_description
1 polymer ?
#
loop_
_entity_poly.entity_id
_entity_poly.type
_entity_poly.pdbx_seq_one_letter_code
_entity_poly.pdbx_strand_id
1 'polypeptide(L)'
;QGNFLIGNTQGTFGTFYLIGFGLCKKINKHHGVVATPTNKTNFRGTMTYASLNAHNLIELGRQDDLISLLYILVEFYNGMLPWSNVDEIV
;
A
#
# COMPACT_ATOMS: atom_id res chain seq x y z
N GLN A 1 4.24 0.85 10.84
CA GLN A 1 3.52 -0.35 11.33
C GLN A 1 3.37 -1.31 10.16
N GLY A 2 3.65 -2.59 10.34
CA GLY A 2 3.49 -3.59 9.28
C GLY A 2 2.02 -4.05 9.15
N ASN A 3 1.52 -4.16 7.92
CA ASN A 3 0.16 -4.65 7.64
C ASN A 3 0.11 -6.14 7.24
N PHE A 4 1.26 -6.82 7.28
CA PHE A 4 1.38 -8.25 7.00
C PHE A 4 1.81 -9.00 8.25
N LEU A 5 1.15 -10.11 8.55
CA LEU A 5 1.49 -11.03 9.64
C LEU A 5 1.75 -12.43 9.09
N ILE A 6 2.54 -13.23 9.81
CA ILE A 6 2.74 -14.65 9.52
C ILE A 6 2.11 -15.46 10.64
N GLY A 7 1.35 -16.50 10.29
CA GLY A 7 0.75 -17.41 11.26
C GLY A 7 1.81 -18.12 12.11
N ASN A 8 1.58 -18.20 13.42
CA ASN A 8 2.53 -18.77 14.39
C ASN A 8 1.98 -20.01 15.10
N THR A 9 1.05 -20.72 14.48
CA THR A 9 0.56 -22.02 14.98
C THR A 9 0.89 -23.12 13.98
N GLN A 10 0.89 -24.38 14.43
CA GLN A 10 1.18 -25.52 13.55
C GLN A 10 0.28 -25.57 12.31
N GLY A 11 -0.98 -25.14 12.42
CA GLY A 11 -1.94 -25.11 11.30
C GLY A 11 -1.89 -23.84 10.43
N THR A 12 -1.16 -22.81 10.85
CA THR A 12 -1.10 -21.51 10.14
C THR A 12 0.31 -21.08 9.78
N PHE A 13 1.32 -21.87 10.16
CA PHE A 13 2.71 -21.62 9.86
C PHE A 13 2.93 -21.47 8.35
N GLY A 14 3.57 -20.39 7.94
CA GLY A 14 3.81 -20.05 6.54
C GLY A 14 2.65 -19.32 5.84
N THR A 15 1.50 -19.15 6.49
CA THR A 15 0.39 -18.35 5.95
C THR A 15 0.59 -16.87 6.23
N PHE A 16 0.53 -16.06 5.17
CA PHE A 16 0.54 -14.59 5.27
C PHE A 16 -0.88 -14.05 5.45
N TYR A 17 -1.06 -13.16 6.42
CA TYR A 17 -2.31 -12.48 6.71
C TYR A 17 -2.16 -10.99 6.44
N LEU A 18 -3.12 -10.43 5.71
CA LEU A 18 -3.27 -8.99 5.57
C LEU A 18 -4.16 -8.47 6.70
N ILE A 19 -3.72 -7.42 7.38
CA ILE A 19 -4.46 -6.72 8.44
C ILE A 19 -4.58 -5.23 8.12
N GLY A 20 -5.25 -4.45 8.99
CA GLY A 20 -5.25 -2.99 8.88
C GLY A 20 -6.23 -2.43 7.84
N PHE A 21 -7.39 -3.05 7.66
CA PHE A 21 -8.41 -2.62 6.69
C PHE A 21 -9.12 -1.28 7.01
N GLY A 22 -8.69 -0.55 8.05
CA GLY A 22 -9.31 0.71 8.48
C GLY A 22 -9.19 1.85 7.46
N LEU A 23 -8.23 1.77 6.54
CA LEU A 23 -8.03 2.73 5.44
C LEU A 23 -8.53 2.21 4.09
N CYS A 24 -9.07 0.99 4.03
CA CYS A 24 -9.53 0.41 2.77
C CYS A 24 -10.70 1.19 2.19
N LYS A 25 -10.71 1.30 0.86
CA LYS A 25 -11.76 1.96 0.11
C LYS A 25 -12.41 0.99 -0.86
N LYS A 26 -13.73 1.07 -0.98
CA LYS A 26 -14.46 0.30 -1.99
C LYS A 26 -14.02 0.76 -3.38
N ILE A 27 -13.68 -0.20 -4.24
CA ILE A 27 -13.35 0.08 -5.65
C ILE A 27 -14.60 0.61 -6.34
N ASN A 28 -14.51 1.82 -6.89
CA ASN A 28 -15.57 2.42 -7.67
C ASN A 28 -15.73 1.68 -9.00
N LYS A 29 -16.96 1.25 -9.29
CA LYS A 29 -17.32 0.58 -10.53
C LYS A 29 -18.53 1.27 -11.16
N HIS A 30 -18.47 1.55 -12.45
CA HIS A 30 -19.60 2.02 -13.25
C HIS A 30 -19.92 0.96 -14.29
N HIS A 31 -21.14 0.43 -14.29
CA HIS A 31 -21.59 -0.63 -15.20
C HIS A 31 -20.65 -1.86 -15.23
N GLY A 32 -20.13 -2.26 -14.06
CA GLY A 32 -19.21 -3.40 -13.93
C GLY A 32 -17.75 -3.09 -14.28
N VAL A 33 -17.46 -1.94 -14.89
CA VAL A 33 -16.11 -1.48 -15.22
C VAL A 33 -15.53 -0.71 -14.03
N VAL A 34 -14.30 -1.04 -13.64
CA VAL A 34 -13.58 -0.31 -12.59
C VAL A 34 -13.25 1.09 -13.09
N ALA A 35 -13.73 2.11 -12.39
CA ALA A 35 -13.42 3.49 -12.73
C ALA A 35 -11.97 3.81 -12.37
N THR A 36 -11.30 4.53 -13.27
CA THR A 36 -10.01 5.12 -12.99
C THR A 36 -10.20 6.26 -12.01
N PRO A 37 -9.46 6.29 -10.89
CA PRO A 37 -9.49 7.43 -9.98
C PRO A 37 -8.95 8.69 -10.67
N THR A 38 -9.68 9.80 -10.60
CA THR A 38 -9.26 11.08 -11.19
C THR A 38 -9.35 12.25 -10.22
N ASN A 39 -9.93 12.04 -9.04
CA ASN A 39 -10.15 13.12 -8.08
C ASN A 39 -8.89 13.40 -7.28
N LYS A 40 -8.79 14.62 -6.75
CA LYS A 40 -7.81 14.91 -5.70
C LYS A 40 -8.31 14.37 -4.36
N THR A 41 -7.41 13.80 -3.57
CA THR A 41 -7.73 13.31 -2.22
C THR A 41 -6.58 13.57 -1.25
N ASN A 42 -6.90 13.68 0.04
CA ASN A 42 -5.87 13.78 1.06
C ASN A 42 -5.24 12.40 1.25
N PHE A 43 -3.91 12.32 1.14
CA PHE A 43 -3.20 11.10 1.46
C PHE A 43 -3.30 10.81 2.97
N ARG A 44 -3.61 9.55 3.31
CA ARG A 44 -3.62 9.03 4.67
C ARG A 44 -2.97 7.66 4.61
N GLY A 45 -1.68 7.57 4.93
CA GLY A 45 -0.91 6.33 4.86
C GLY A 45 0.55 6.55 5.22
N THR A 46 1.34 5.48 5.15
CA THR A 46 2.80 5.52 5.35
C THR A 46 3.47 6.04 4.08
N MET A 47 4.29 7.09 4.17
CA MET A 47 4.88 7.73 3.00
C MET A 47 5.91 6.84 2.30
N THR A 48 6.62 5.99 3.06
CA THR A 48 7.71 5.14 2.54
C THR A 48 7.30 4.21 1.41
N TYR A 49 6.07 3.67 1.43
CA TYR A 49 5.59 2.73 0.42
C TYR A 49 4.53 3.36 -0.51
N ALA A 50 4.26 4.65 -0.36
CA ALA A 50 3.23 5.33 -1.11
C ALA A 50 3.63 5.45 -2.60
N SER A 51 2.68 5.26 -3.50
CA SER A 51 2.92 5.47 -4.93
C SER A 51 3.12 6.95 -5.26
N LEU A 52 3.62 7.25 -6.46
CA LEU A 52 3.69 8.64 -6.93
C LEU A 52 2.31 9.32 -7.00
N ASN A 53 1.24 8.57 -7.28
CA ASN A 53 -0.12 9.13 -7.26
C ASN A 53 -0.52 9.57 -5.85
N ALA A 54 -0.15 8.79 -4.84
CA ALA A 54 -0.37 9.12 -3.44
C ALA A 54 0.31 10.43 -3.04
N HIS A 55 1.59 10.59 -3.41
CA HIS A 55 2.34 11.83 -3.19
C HIS A 55 1.75 13.03 -3.95
N ASN A 56 1.20 12.80 -5.15
CA ASN A 56 0.56 13.83 -5.96
C ASN A 56 -0.90 14.12 -5.55
N LEU A 57 -1.38 13.55 -4.43
CA LEU A 57 -2.75 13.70 -3.94
C LEU A 57 -3.80 13.27 -4.96
N ILE A 58 -3.45 12.32 -5.84
CA ILE A 58 -4.37 11.69 -6.78
C ILE A 58 -5.06 10.54 -6.04
N GLU A 59 -6.38 10.41 -6.25
CA GLU A 59 -7.16 9.33 -5.69
C GLU A 59 -6.52 7.96 -5.97
N LEU A 60 -6.38 7.14 -4.93
CA LEU A 60 -5.69 5.86 -5.06
C LEU A 60 -6.58 4.82 -5.74
N GLY A 61 -5.97 4.02 -6.61
CA GLY A 61 -6.55 2.87 -7.26
C GLY A 61 -5.75 1.60 -7.01
N ARG A 62 -6.19 0.49 -7.62
CA ARG A 62 -5.57 -0.83 -7.46
C ARG A 62 -4.08 -0.87 -7.82
N GLN A 63 -3.66 -0.03 -8.75
CA GLN A 63 -2.26 0.05 -9.17
C GLN A 63 -1.35 0.54 -8.03
N ASP A 64 -1.87 1.41 -7.16
CA ASP A 64 -1.10 2.02 -6.08
C ASP A 64 -0.79 1.00 -4.97
N ASP A 65 -1.70 0.04 -4.74
CA ASP A 65 -1.46 -1.11 -3.86
C ASP A 65 -0.32 -2.00 -4.42
N LEU A 66 -0.27 -2.21 -5.73
CA LEU A 66 0.79 -3.01 -6.38
C LEU A 66 2.15 -2.31 -6.35
N ILE A 67 2.18 -0.98 -6.49
CA ILE A 67 3.41 -0.19 -6.31
C ILE A 67 3.92 -0.30 -4.88
N SER A 68 3.02 -0.20 -3.90
CA SER A 68 3.37 -0.39 -2.48
C SER A 68 3.97 -1.78 -2.25
N LEU A 69 3.37 -2.83 -2.82
CA LEU A 69 3.89 -4.19 -2.74
C LEU A 69 5.27 -4.32 -3.40
N LEU A 70 5.47 -3.71 -4.57
CA LEU A 70 6.76 -3.71 -5.25
C LEU A 70 7.85 -3.08 -4.38
N TYR A 71 7.58 -1.94 -3.75
CA TYR A 71 8.54 -1.29 -2.85
C TYR A 71 8.87 -2.16 -1.63
N ILE A 72 7.89 -2.85 -1.04
CA ILE A 72 8.13 -3.82 0.04
C ILE A 72 9.05 -4.96 -0.43
N LEU A 73 8.82 -5.51 -1.63
CA LEU A 73 9.65 -6.58 -2.18
C LEU A 73 11.09 -6.11 -2.47
N VAL A 74 11.24 -4.89 -2.99
CA VAL A 74 12.56 -4.28 -3.22
C VAL A 74 13.28 -4.07 -1.89
N GLU A 75 12.58 -3.60 -0.86
CA GLU A 75 13.15 -3.45 0.48
C GLU A 75 13.58 -4.79 1.06
N PHE A 76 12.78 -5.84 0.93
CA PHE A 76 13.16 -7.19 1.38
C PHE A 76 14.40 -7.73 0.68
N TYR A 77 14.59 -7.39 -0.59
CA TYR A 77 15.76 -7.82 -1.36
C TYR A 77 17.01 -6.98 -1.05
N ASN A 78 16.88 -5.65 -0.98
CA ASN A 78 18.01 -4.72 -0.80
C ASN A 78 18.32 -4.39 0.67
N GLY A 79 17.42 -4.71 1.59
CA GLY A 79 17.46 -4.31 3.00
C GLY A 79 16.97 -2.88 3.28
N MET A 80 16.88 -2.02 2.25
CA MET A 80 16.37 -0.65 2.36
C MET A 80 15.88 -0.10 1.02
N LEU A 81 15.05 0.94 1.08
CA LEU A 81 14.72 1.78 -0.06
C LEU A 81 15.66 3.01 -0.09
N PRO A 82 15.93 3.59 -1.28
CA PRO A 82 16.80 4.77 -1.39
C PRO A 82 16.34 5.98 -0.56
N TRP A 83 15.03 6.06 -0.26
CA TRP A 83 14.41 7.14 0.51
C TRP A 83 14.12 6.77 1.97
N SER A 84 14.58 5.63 2.49
CA SER A 84 14.31 5.20 3.87
C SER A 84 14.86 6.16 4.95
N ASN A 85 15.83 7.01 4.61
CA ASN A 85 16.44 7.99 5.53
C ASN A 85 15.98 9.44 5.27
N VAL A 86 14.98 9.64 4.42
CA VAL A 86 14.39 10.96 4.23
C VAL A 86 13.32 11.12 5.31
N ASP A 87 13.49 12.12 6.18
CA ASP A 87 12.47 12.46 7.17
C ASP A 87 11.13 12.67 6.44
N GLU A 88 10.07 12.01 6.90
CA GLU A 88 8.73 12.22 6.37
C GLU A 88 8.40 13.72 6.55
N ILE A 89 8.42 14.49 5.45
CA ILE A 89 7.99 15.89 5.47
C ILE A 89 6.48 15.86 5.77
N VAL A 90 6.15 16.15 7.02
CA VAL A 90 4.78 16.30 7.53
C VAL A 90 4.12 17.53 6.94
#